data_AF-A0A6J3CBS2-F1
#
_entry.id   AF-A0A6J3CBS2-F1
#
_cell.length_a   1.000
_cell.length_b   1.000
_cell.length_c   1.000
_cell.angle_alpha   90.00
_cell.angle_beta   90.00
_cell.angle_gamma   90.00
#
_symmetry.space_group_name_H-M   'P 1'
#
loop_
_entity.id
_entity.type
_entity.pdbx_description
1 polymer ?
#
loop_
_entity_poly.entity_id
_entity_poly.type
_entity_poly.pdbx_seq_one_letter_code
_entity_poly.pdbx_strand_id
1 'polypeptide(L)'
;MSTSVPLIVRLLSSSVSVANRAGKIVRDVMSKGELGIIEKGKDDYQTEADRSAQRCIIASLSAQYPKLNIIGEEDNPDNEGDVPSDWIVLESDKDVLSLECPVALKSVKEEDIVVWVDPLDGTSEYTQGFLEHVTVLIGISVNEKPVAGVIHQPYYKNLVGSEKKMGRTIWGLQEVGVGGYTPAPPPDSLVITTTRSHSNPVVEQALSVMNASQILRVGGAGYKVCSKSYRLVIIFAGHIFILSLEIPSFIRIYYRTIYYLFT
;
A
#
# COMPACT_ATOMS: atom_id res chain seq x y z
N MET A 1 -31.80 5.89 16.48
CA MET A 1 -31.55 5.20 15.20
C MET A 1 -30.07 4.84 15.17
N SER A 2 -29.72 3.56 15.10
CA SER A 2 -28.34 3.13 14.90
C SER A 2 -27.90 3.69 13.54
N THR A 3 -27.07 4.73 13.54
CA THR A 3 -26.44 5.21 12.31
C THR A 3 -25.40 4.17 11.91
N SER A 4 -25.77 3.29 10.98
CA SER A 4 -24.86 2.29 10.43
C SER A 4 -23.60 3.00 9.90
N VAL A 5 -22.42 2.54 10.32
CA VAL A 5 -21.15 3.10 9.88
C VAL A 5 -21.10 3.12 8.33
N PRO A 6 -20.80 4.27 7.70
CA PRO A 6 -20.79 4.38 6.23
C PRO A 6 -19.88 3.37 5.56
N LEU A 7 -20.25 2.94 4.35
CA LEU A 7 -19.56 1.88 3.60
C LEU A 7 -18.06 2.14 3.47
N ILE A 8 -17.66 3.37 3.09
CA ILE A 8 -16.25 3.70 2.87
C ILE A 8 -15.39 3.53 4.13
N VAL A 9 -15.95 3.87 5.30
CA VAL A 9 -15.27 3.76 6.60
C VAL A 9 -15.14 2.28 6.99
N ARG A 10 -16.21 1.49 6.79
CA ARG A 10 -16.17 0.04 7.00
C ARG A 10 -15.14 -0.63 6.09
N LEU A 11 -15.12 -0.28 4.80
CA LEU A 11 -14.17 -0.84 3.83
C LEU A 11 -12.73 -0.49 4.18
N LEU A 12 -12.43 0.77 4.52
CA LEU A 12 -11.10 1.18 4.96
C LEU A 12 -10.66 0.43 6.22
N SER A 13 -11.58 0.28 7.17
CA SER A 13 -11.36 -0.46 8.42
C SER A 13 -11.05 -1.94 8.15
N SER A 14 -11.85 -2.63 7.33
CA SER A 14 -11.56 -4.01 6.91
C SER A 14 -10.23 -4.09 6.19
N SER A 15 -9.91 -3.13 5.32
CA SER A 15 -8.65 -3.09 4.56
C SER A 15 -7.42 -2.98 5.47
N VAL A 16 -7.51 -2.22 6.58
CA VAL A 16 -6.43 -2.14 7.58
C VAL A 16 -6.17 -3.49 8.24
N SER A 17 -7.22 -4.19 8.67
CA SER A 17 -7.11 -5.53 9.27
C SER A 17 -6.58 -6.56 8.28
N VAL A 18 -7.11 -6.54 7.05
CA VAL A 18 -6.71 -7.42 5.96
C VAL A 18 -5.24 -7.20 5.57
N ALA A 19 -4.79 -5.95 5.44
CA ALA A 19 -3.39 -5.64 5.14
C ALA A 19 -2.44 -6.11 6.25
N ASN A 20 -2.87 -6.07 7.52
CA ASN A 20 -2.09 -6.61 8.63
C ASN A 20 -1.88 -8.12 8.50
N ARG A 21 -2.95 -8.86 8.15
CA ARG A 21 -2.88 -10.31 7.91
C ARG A 21 -2.02 -10.64 6.70
N ALA A 22 -2.18 -9.92 5.60
CA ALA A 22 -1.34 -10.06 4.42
C ALA A 22 0.15 -9.87 4.78
N GLY A 23 0.48 -8.85 5.58
CA GLY A 23 1.84 -8.67 6.09
C GLY A 23 2.35 -9.82 6.96
N LYS A 24 1.47 -10.50 7.73
CA LYS A 24 1.85 -11.73 8.44
C LYS A 24 2.19 -12.84 7.45
N ILE A 25 1.39 -13.05 6.41
CA ILE A 25 1.64 -14.04 5.36
C ILE A 25 2.99 -13.79 4.68
N VAL A 26 3.28 -12.53 4.32
CA VAL A 26 4.58 -12.13 3.76
C VAL A 26 5.74 -12.52 4.69
N ARG A 27 5.59 -12.31 6.00
CA ARG A 27 6.61 -12.73 6.99
C ARG A 27 6.73 -14.24 7.10
N ASP A 28 5.60 -14.95 7.10
CA ASP A 28 5.56 -16.40 7.24
C ASP A 28 6.26 -17.07 6.04
N VAL A 29 6.02 -16.61 4.81
CA VAL A 29 6.71 -17.10 3.60
C VAL A 29 8.22 -16.90 3.69
N MET A 30 8.68 -15.70 4.06
CA MET A 30 10.11 -15.43 4.24
C MET A 30 10.73 -16.35 5.31
N SER A 31 10.01 -16.60 6.40
CA SER A 31 10.50 -17.45 7.49
C SER A 31 10.63 -18.93 7.10
N LYS A 32 9.84 -19.39 6.13
CA LYS A 32 9.95 -20.75 5.57
C LYS A 32 11.17 -20.90 4.67
N GLY A 33 11.67 -19.81 4.08
CA GLY A 33 12.84 -19.79 3.20
C GLY A 33 12.60 -20.25 1.76
N GLU A 34 11.48 -20.94 1.49
CA GLU A 34 11.04 -21.33 0.15
C GLU A 34 10.16 -20.23 -0.45
N LEU A 35 10.78 -19.26 -1.12
CA LEU A 35 10.06 -18.08 -1.63
C LEU A 35 9.21 -18.38 -2.87
N GLY A 36 9.41 -19.51 -3.56
CA GLY A 36 8.63 -19.85 -4.76
C GLY A 36 8.70 -18.78 -5.85
N ILE A 37 9.93 -18.31 -6.14
CA ILE A 37 10.20 -17.21 -7.09
C ILE A 37 9.88 -17.65 -8.52
N ILE A 38 9.13 -16.81 -9.23
CA ILE A 38 8.81 -16.90 -10.65
C ILE A 38 9.35 -15.64 -11.32
N GLU A 39 10.12 -15.80 -12.40
CA GLU A 39 10.58 -14.69 -13.24
C GLU A 39 9.55 -14.41 -14.34
N LYS A 40 8.90 -13.25 -14.27
CA LYS A 40 7.93 -12.79 -15.28
C LYS A 40 8.61 -12.03 -16.42
N GLY A 41 9.80 -11.48 -16.16
CA GLY A 41 10.60 -10.72 -17.12
C GLY A 41 11.96 -10.32 -16.55
N LYS A 42 12.65 -9.43 -17.26
CA LYS A 42 13.94 -8.91 -16.78
C LYS A 42 13.71 -8.02 -15.56
N ASP A 43 14.28 -8.41 -14.43
CA ASP A 43 14.14 -7.71 -13.13
C ASP A 43 12.68 -7.66 -12.62
N ASP A 44 11.82 -8.57 -13.10
CA ASP A 44 10.40 -8.69 -12.76
C ASP A 44 10.15 -10.08 -12.14
N TYR A 45 9.89 -10.08 -10.83
CA TYR A 45 9.81 -11.28 -10.00
C TYR A 45 8.46 -11.33 -9.29
N GLN A 46 7.92 -12.54 -9.14
CA GLN A 46 6.78 -12.85 -8.30
C GLN A 46 7.16 -13.97 -7.33
N THR A 47 6.73 -13.90 -6.08
CA THR A 47 6.95 -14.93 -5.06
C THR A 47 5.64 -15.52 -4.54
N GLU A 48 5.75 -16.59 -3.74
CA GLU A 48 4.64 -17.15 -2.98
C GLU A 48 4.00 -16.11 -2.05
N ALA A 49 4.77 -15.13 -1.57
CA ALA A 49 4.27 -14.07 -0.73
C ALA A 49 3.30 -13.15 -1.49
N ASP A 50 3.62 -12.77 -2.73
CA ASP A 50 2.76 -11.94 -3.59
C ASP A 50 1.42 -12.64 -3.85
N ARG A 51 1.47 -13.91 -4.30
CA ARG A 51 0.27 -14.71 -4.58
C ARG A 51 -0.59 -14.93 -3.33
N SER A 52 0.04 -15.34 -2.22
CA SER A 52 -0.67 -15.63 -0.98
C SER A 52 -1.29 -14.38 -0.35
N ALA A 53 -0.57 -13.26 -0.36
CA ALA A 53 -1.08 -11.98 0.14
C ALA A 53 -2.25 -11.48 -0.72
N GLN A 54 -2.17 -11.56 -2.05
CA GLN A 54 -3.27 -11.17 -2.93
C GLN A 54 -4.52 -12.02 -2.67
N ARG A 55 -4.37 -13.35 -2.60
CA ARG A 55 -5.49 -14.27 -2.31
C ARG A 55 -6.15 -13.97 -0.96
N CYS A 56 -5.35 -13.71 0.07
CA CYS A 56 -5.83 -13.27 1.38
C CYS A 56 -6.66 -11.99 1.29
N ILE A 57 -6.17 -10.98 0.57
CA ILE A 57 -6.81 -9.67 0.47
C ILE A 57 -8.14 -9.78 -0.31
N ILE A 58 -8.09 -10.37 -1.49
CA ILE A 58 -9.27 -10.51 -2.37
C ILE A 58 -10.35 -11.35 -1.67
N ALA A 59 -10.01 -12.53 -1.13
CA ALA A 59 -11.00 -13.39 -0.49
C ALA A 59 -11.65 -12.71 0.73
N SER A 60 -10.86 -12.01 1.55
CA SER A 60 -11.36 -11.32 2.73
C SER A 60 -12.31 -10.17 2.41
N LEU A 61 -11.98 -9.37 1.38
CA LEU A 61 -12.80 -8.24 0.98
C LEU A 61 -14.05 -8.69 0.21
N SER A 62 -13.91 -9.65 -0.72
CA SER A 62 -15.05 -10.20 -1.48
C SER A 62 -16.06 -10.91 -0.58
N ALA A 63 -15.63 -11.55 0.51
CA ALA A 63 -16.52 -12.18 1.49
C ALA A 63 -17.38 -11.15 2.24
N GLN A 64 -16.89 -9.93 2.44
CA GLN A 64 -17.58 -8.86 3.16
C GLN A 64 -18.36 -7.91 2.23
N TYR A 65 -17.87 -7.71 1.01
CA TYR A 65 -18.34 -6.72 0.07
C TYR A 65 -18.43 -7.32 -1.35
N PRO A 66 -19.43 -8.17 -1.61
CA PRO A 66 -19.48 -9.03 -2.79
C PRO A 66 -19.69 -8.27 -4.11
N LYS A 67 -20.01 -6.97 -4.07
CA LYS A 67 -20.19 -6.14 -5.27
C LYS A 67 -19.01 -5.23 -5.58
N LEU A 68 -17.94 -5.25 -4.77
CA LEU A 68 -16.74 -4.46 -5.06
C LEU A 68 -16.05 -4.97 -6.32
N ASN A 69 -15.53 -4.04 -7.11
CA ASN A 69 -14.53 -4.36 -8.09
C ASN A 69 -13.15 -4.37 -7.42
N ILE A 70 -12.43 -5.49 -7.46
CA ILE A 70 -11.10 -5.62 -6.86
C ILE A 70 -10.12 -6.00 -7.96
N ILE A 71 -9.07 -5.19 -8.12
CA ILE A 71 -8.03 -5.35 -9.13
C ILE A 71 -6.71 -5.59 -8.39
N GLY A 72 -6.15 -6.77 -8.55
CA GLY A 72 -4.82 -7.13 -8.04
C GLY A 72 -3.73 -6.98 -9.10
N GLU A 73 -2.49 -6.80 -8.66
CA GLU A 73 -1.30 -6.81 -9.51
C GLU A 73 -1.04 -8.18 -10.14
N GLU A 74 -1.26 -9.26 -9.38
CA GLU A 74 -0.84 -10.59 -9.81
C GLU A 74 -1.87 -11.27 -10.71
N ASP A 75 -1.39 -11.83 -11.81
CA ASP A 75 -2.21 -12.56 -12.76
C ASP A 75 -2.75 -13.85 -12.12
N ASN A 76 -4.08 -13.89 -11.97
CA ASN A 76 -4.90 -15.09 -11.77
C ASN A 76 -4.88 -15.76 -10.37
N PRO A 77 -5.71 -15.28 -9.41
CA PRO A 77 -5.90 -15.95 -8.11
C PRO A 77 -6.68 -17.27 -8.18
N ASP A 78 -7.36 -17.56 -9.30
CA ASP A 78 -8.32 -18.67 -9.43
C ASP A 78 -7.68 -20.05 -9.68
N ASN A 79 -6.36 -20.10 -9.92
CA ASN A 79 -5.66 -21.33 -10.27
C ASN A 79 -5.02 -22.09 -9.09
N GLU A 80 -5.14 -21.59 -7.84
CA GLU A 80 -4.43 -22.16 -6.69
C GLU A 80 -5.33 -22.75 -5.57
N GLY A 81 -6.54 -23.21 -5.93
CA GLY A 81 -7.45 -23.89 -5.00
C GLY A 81 -8.04 -22.97 -3.91
N ASP A 82 -8.69 -23.58 -2.93
CA ASP A 82 -9.39 -22.84 -1.86
C ASP A 82 -8.42 -22.02 -0.99
N VAL A 83 -8.84 -20.80 -0.63
CA VAL A 83 -8.09 -19.95 0.31
C VAL A 83 -8.25 -20.51 1.72
N PRO A 84 -7.15 -20.74 2.48
CA PRO A 84 -7.23 -21.22 3.85
C PRO A 84 -8.12 -20.33 4.71
N SER A 85 -9.01 -20.92 5.50
CA SER A 85 -9.97 -20.17 6.33
C SER A 85 -9.30 -19.27 7.36
N ASP A 86 -8.10 -19.63 7.83
CA ASP A 86 -7.32 -18.82 8.76
C ASP A 86 -6.68 -17.58 8.11
N TRP A 87 -6.67 -17.51 6.77
CA TRP A 87 -6.22 -16.32 6.02
C TRP A 87 -7.35 -15.30 5.86
N ILE A 88 -8.60 -15.73 5.94
CA ILE A 88 -9.76 -14.86 5.73
C ILE A 88 -10.00 -13.98 6.96
N VAL A 89 -9.98 -12.67 6.77
CA VAL A 89 -10.17 -11.67 7.82
C VAL A 89 -11.51 -10.99 7.64
N LEU A 90 -12.40 -11.16 8.62
CA LEU A 90 -13.73 -10.52 8.66
C LEU A 90 -13.84 -9.46 9.77
N GLU A 91 -12.77 -9.27 10.54
CA GLU A 91 -12.70 -8.22 11.56
C GLU A 91 -12.38 -6.85 10.95
N SER A 92 -12.54 -5.83 11.77
CA SER A 92 -12.45 -4.43 11.40
C SER A 92 -11.62 -3.67 12.44
N ASP A 93 -10.82 -2.72 11.97
CA ASP A 93 -10.05 -1.83 12.83
C ASP A 93 -10.96 -0.84 13.56
N LYS A 94 -10.94 -0.90 14.90
CA LYS A 94 -11.84 -0.12 15.76
C LYS A 94 -11.58 1.38 15.69
N ASP A 95 -10.33 1.78 15.51
CA ASP A 95 -9.95 3.19 15.47
C ASP A 95 -10.46 3.79 14.14
N VAL A 96 -10.32 3.06 13.04
CA VAL A 96 -10.86 3.47 11.74
C VAL A 96 -12.39 3.50 11.73
N LEU A 97 -13.06 2.54 12.39
CA LEU A 97 -14.53 2.56 12.50
C LEU A 97 -15.09 3.79 13.23
N SER A 98 -14.26 4.46 14.05
CA SER A 98 -14.66 5.67 14.77
C SER A 98 -14.58 6.96 13.94
N LEU A 99 -14.03 6.88 12.73
CA LEU A 99 -13.84 8.05 11.87
C LEU A 99 -15.16 8.63 11.38
N GLU A 100 -15.22 9.96 11.33
CA GLU A 100 -16.32 10.67 10.70
C GLU A 100 -16.19 10.61 9.17
N CYS A 101 -17.18 10.03 8.51
CA CYS A 101 -17.21 9.94 7.06
C CYS A 101 -17.49 11.32 6.42
N PRO A 102 -16.68 11.78 5.46
CA PRO A 102 -16.95 12.97 4.68
C PRO A 102 -18.31 12.91 4.00
N VAL A 103 -19.02 14.04 3.94
CA VAL A 103 -20.38 14.11 3.38
C VAL A 103 -20.42 13.56 1.95
N ALA A 104 -19.39 13.85 1.15
CA ALA A 104 -19.28 13.40 -0.24
C ALA A 104 -19.18 11.86 -0.39
N LEU A 105 -18.79 11.14 0.67
CA LEU A 105 -18.56 9.69 0.64
C LEU A 105 -19.61 8.89 1.43
N LYS A 106 -20.62 9.55 2.03
CA LYS A 106 -21.63 8.87 2.87
C LYS A 106 -22.57 7.96 2.09
N SER A 107 -22.86 8.29 0.83
CA SER A 107 -23.87 7.61 -0.01
C SER A 107 -23.27 6.72 -1.10
N VAL A 108 -21.97 6.42 -1.01
CA VAL A 108 -21.26 5.56 -1.97
C VAL A 108 -21.79 4.13 -1.89
N LYS A 109 -21.95 3.49 -3.06
CA LYS A 109 -22.31 2.07 -3.17
C LYS A 109 -21.08 1.23 -3.49
N GLU A 110 -21.17 -0.07 -3.22
CA GLU A 110 -20.09 -1.02 -3.52
C GLU A 110 -19.72 -1.04 -5.00
N GLU A 111 -20.71 -1.01 -5.89
CA GLU A 111 -20.52 -1.00 -7.34
C GLU A 111 -19.79 0.24 -7.90
N ASP A 112 -19.76 1.33 -7.13
CA ASP A 112 -19.05 2.57 -7.49
C ASP A 112 -17.58 2.56 -7.01
N ILE A 113 -17.17 1.53 -6.27
CA ILE A 113 -15.86 1.41 -5.65
C ILE A 113 -14.99 0.43 -6.45
N VAL A 114 -13.75 0.85 -6.71
CA VAL A 114 -12.68 -0.03 -7.16
C VAL A 114 -11.57 -0.06 -6.13
N VAL A 115 -11.23 -1.27 -5.67
CA VAL A 115 -10.09 -1.54 -4.79
C VAL A 115 -8.92 -2.02 -5.63
N TRP A 116 -7.76 -1.37 -5.44
CA TRP A 116 -6.50 -1.69 -6.11
C TRP A 116 -5.57 -2.36 -5.10
N VAL A 117 -5.01 -3.51 -5.45
CA VAL A 117 -4.18 -4.31 -4.56
C VAL A 117 -2.82 -4.54 -5.21
N ASP A 118 -1.77 -4.09 -4.53
CA ASP A 118 -0.41 -4.54 -4.77
C ASP A 118 -0.02 -5.34 -3.50
N PRO A 119 0.05 -6.68 -3.62
CA PRO A 119 0.16 -7.57 -2.47
C PRO A 119 1.56 -7.56 -1.83
N LEU A 120 2.59 -7.13 -2.56
CA LEU A 120 3.97 -7.04 -2.10
C LEU A 120 4.79 -6.06 -2.97
N ASP A 121 4.66 -4.77 -2.69
CA ASP A 121 5.48 -3.75 -3.31
C ASP A 121 6.94 -3.91 -2.83
N GLY A 122 7.86 -4.06 -3.78
CA GLY A 122 9.27 -4.33 -3.52
C GLY A 122 9.67 -5.80 -3.58
N THR A 123 9.02 -6.62 -4.42
CA THR A 123 9.33 -8.05 -4.59
C THR A 123 10.81 -8.32 -4.91
N SER A 124 11.43 -7.50 -5.76
CA SER A 124 12.88 -7.57 -6.02
C SER A 124 13.73 -7.39 -4.76
N GLU A 125 13.35 -6.47 -3.88
CA GLU A 125 14.04 -6.27 -2.60
C GLU A 125 13.74 -7.39 -1.61
N TYR A 126 12.53 -7.94 -1.64
CA TYR A 126 12.12 -9.10 -0.84
C TYR A 126 12.98 -10.32 -1.13
N THR A 127 13.19 -10.67 -2.42
CA THR A 127 14.03 -11.82 -2.82
C THR A 127 15.49 -11.65 -2.44
N GLN A 128 15.97 -10.41 -2.33
CA GLN A 128 17.32 -10.07 -1.90
C GLN A 128 17.48 -9.92 -0.37
N GLY A 129 16.40 -10.08 0.39
CA GLY A 129 16.41 -9.95 1.85
C GLY A 129 16.43 -8.50 2.37
N PHE A 130 16.16 -7.51 1.54
CA PHE A 130 15.96 -6.10 1.96
C PHE A 130 14.53 -5.89 2.48
N LEU A 131 14.21 -6.62 3.55
CA LEU A 131 12.84 -6.79 4.06
C LEU A 131 12.19 -5.50 4.55
N GLU A 132 12.97 -4.49 4.94
CA GLU A 132 12.42 -3.21 5.40
C GLU A 132 11.78 -2.39 4.28
N HIS A 133 12.12 -2.67 3.01
CA HIS A 133 11.61 -1.95 1.85
C HIS A 133 10.26 -2.45 1.34
N VAL A 134 9.77 -3.58 1.85
CA VAL A 134 8.59 -4.22 1.30
C VAL A 134 7.33 -3.68 1.94
N THR A 135 6.27 -3.52 1.15
CA THR A 135 4.95 -3.08 1.63
C THR A 135 3.81 -3.86 1.02
N VAL A 136 2.66 -3.87 1.70
CA VAL A 136 1.38 -4.28 1.11
C VAL A 136 0.56 -3.01 0.89
N LEU A 137 0.01 -2.83 -0.31
CA LEU A 137 -0.73 -1.63 -0.68
C LEU A 137 -2.18 -1.99 -1.02
N ILE A 138 -3.13 -1.24 -0.44
CA ILE A 138 -4.55 -1.33 -0.81
C ILE A 138 -5.03 0.10 -1.08
N GLY A 139 -5.39 0.40 -2.33
CA GLY A 139 -6.00 1.66 -2.74
C GLY A 139 -7.50 1.53 -2.90
N ILE A 140 -8.25 2.57 -2.50
CA ILE A 140 -9.70 2.61 -2.62
C ILE A 140 -10.08 3.83 -3.44
N SER A 141 -10.75 3.61 -4.56
CA SER A 141 -11.25 4.65 -5.45
C SER A 141 -12.77 4.59 -5.56
N VAL A 142 -13.39 5.76 -5.69
CA VAL A 142 -14.83 5.94 -5.89
C VAL A 142 -15.00 6.78 -7.14
N ASN A 143 -15.77 6.28 -8.12
CA ASN A 143 -15.97 6.96 -9.41
C ASN A 143 -14.63 7.42 -10.02
N GLU A 144 -13.68 6.48 -10.12
CA GLU A 144 -12.33 6.69 -10.69
C GLU A 144 -11.42 7.67 -9.92
N LYS A 145 -11.86 8.19 -8.78
CA LYS A 145 -11.06 9.08 -7.92
C LYS A 145 -10.55 8.31 -6.71
N PRO A 146 -9.24 8.32 -6.40
CA PRO A 146 -8.76 7.75 -5.16
C PRO A 146 -9.33 8.55 -3.98
N VAL A 147 -9.93 7.85 -3.00
CA VAL A 147 -10.56 8.46 -1.81
C VAL A 147 -10.04 7.90 -0.49
N ALA A 148 -9.38 6.75 -0.49
CA ALA A 148 -8.73 6.18 0.68
C ALA A 148 -7.62 5.20 0.30
N GLY A 149 -6.76 4.83 1.25
CA GLY A 149 -5.70 3.86 1.02
C GLY A 149 -5.06 3.33 2.31
N VAL A 150 -4.41 2.19 2.19
CA VAL A 150 -3.69 1.49 3.27
C VAL A 150 -2.31 1.08 2.77
N ILE A 151 -1.31 1.33 3.62
CA ILE A 151 0.07 0.86 3.44
C ILE A 151 0.43 0.05 4.67
N HIS A 152 0.71 -1.24 4.51
CA HIS A 152 1.25 -2.05 5.59
C HIS A 152 2.74 -2.31 5.36
N GLN A 153 3.57 -2.03 6.36
CA GLN A 153 4.99 -2.35 6.37
C GLN A 153 5.21 -3.61 7.20
N PRO A 154 5.44 -4.79 6.61
CA PRO A 154 5.49 -6.05 7.35
C PRO A 154 6.66 -6.13 8.32
N TYR A 155 7.80 -5.49 8.00
CA TYR A 155 9.05 -5.57 8.78
C TYR A 155 9.41 -4.28 9.53
N TYR A 156 8.45 -3.38 9.70
CA TYR A 156 8.67 -2.20 10.54
C TYR A 156 8.91 -2.62 11.99
N LYS A 157 10.06 -2.24 12.55
CA LYS A 157 10.41 -2.55 13.95
C LYS A 157 9.72 -1.54 14.87
N ASN A 158 8.54 -1.90 15.39
CA ASN A 158 7.84 -1.06 16.34
C ASN A 158 8.35 -1.36 17.76
N LEU A 159 8.93 -0.35 18.41
CA LEU A 159 9.37 -0.43 19.80
C LEU A 159 8.29 0.22 20.65
N VAL A 160 7.36 -0.60 21.19
CA VAL A 160 6.34 -0.14 22.13
C VAL A 160 6.69 -0.69 23.50
N GLY A 161 7.33 0.13 24.33
CA GLY A 161 7.85 -0.31 25.64
C GLY A 161 8.92 -1.40 25.49
N SER A 162 8.75 -2.53 26.18
CA SER A 162 9.64 -3.70 26.13
C SER A 162 9.24 -4.75 25.07
N GLU A 163 8.08 -4.59 24.42
CA GLU A 163 7.60 -5.54 23.41
C GLU A 163 8.03 -5.12 22.01
N LYS A 164 8.68 -6.04 21.29
CA LYS A 164 9.00 -5.89 19.87
C LYS A 164 7.80 -6.35 19.05
N LYS A 165 6.93 -5.42 18.67
CA LYS A 165 5.88 -5.71 17.69
C LYS A 165 6.43 -5.50 16.28
N MET A 166 6.26 -6.51 15.44
CA MET A 166 6.68 -6.44 14.04
C MET A 166 5.52 -5.93 13.17
N GLY A 167 5.83 -4.93 12.37
CA GLY A 167 4.96 -4.33 11.38
C GLY A 167 4.14 -3.14 11.88
N ARG A 168 3.71 -2.31 10.93
CA ARG A 168 2.76 -1.21 11.14
C ARG A 168 1.85 -1.06 9.93
N THR A 169 0.63 -0.58 10.17
CA THR A 169 -0.32 -0.25 9.10
C THR A 169 -0.61 1.24 9.17
N ILE A 170 -0.44 1.94 8.05
CA ILE A 170 -0.76 3.35 7.85
C ILE A 170 -1.99 3.40 6.95
N TRP A 171 -2.91 4.31 7.22
CA TRP A 171 -4.09 4.51 6.41
C TRP A 171 -4.30 5.99 6.11
N GLY A 172 -5.06 6.27 5.05
CA GLY A 172 -5.49 7.62 4.68
C GLY A 172 -6.92 7.61 4.17
N LEU A 173 -7.65 8.68 4.48
CA LEU A 173 -9.02 8.93 4.01
C LEU A 173 -9.14 10.40 3.61
N GLN A 174 -9.72 10.65 2.43
CA GLN A 174 -9.89 12.00 1.89
C GLN A 174 -10.67 12.86 2.87
N GLU A 175 -10.24 14.11 3.06
CA GLU A 175 -10.85 15.11 3.97
C GLU A 175 -10.84 14.75 5.47
N VAL A 176 -10.37 13.56 5.83
CA VAL A 176 -10.21 13.11 7.23
C VAL A 176 -8.74 13.16 7.65
N GLY A 177 -7.84 12.72 6.77
CA GLY A 177 -6.41 12.72 7.03
C GLY A 177 -5.81 11.32 7.01
N VAL A 178 -4.80 11.11 7.84
CA VAL A 178 -3.97 9.91 7.87
C VAL A 178 -3.76 9.41 9.30
N GLY A 179 -3.64 8.10 9.48
CA GLY A 179 -3.43 7.48 10.78
C GLY A 179 -2.52 6.25 10.72
N GLY A 180 -2.25 5.66 11.88
CA GLY A 180 -1.37 4.48 11.99
C GLY A 180 0.14 4.79 12.02
N TYR A 181 0.51 6.07 12.18
CA TYR A 181 1.89 6.49 12.42
C TYR A 181 1.96 7.65 13.41
N THR A 182 3.15 7.86 13.97
CA THR A 182 3.46 9.04 14.78
C THR A 182 4.09 10.11 13.88
N PRO A 183 3.46 11.29 13.73
CA PRO A 183 4.06 12.40 13.00
C PRO A 183 5.41 12.79 13.60
N ALA A 184 6.34 13.16 12.74
CA ALA A 184 7.61 13.75 13.11
C ALA A 184 7.71 15.16 12.51
N PRO A 185 8.56 16.05 13.05
CA PRO A 185 8.80 17.36 12.44
C PRO A 185 9.57 17.20 11.11
N PRO A 186 9.30 18.06 10.11
CA PRO A 186 10.04 18.05 8.85
C PRO A 186 11.55 18.24 9.11
N PRO A 187 12.44 17.60 8.32
CA PRO A 187 13.87 17.80 8.44
C PRO A 187 14.21 19.24 8.06
N ASP A 188 15.29 19.75 8.64
CA ASP A 188 15.80 21.09 8.35
C ASP A 188 16.35 21.24 6.91
N SER A 189 16.49 20.12 6.18
CA SER A 189 17.07 20.06 4.86
C SER A 189 16.29 19.15 3.92
N LEU A 190 16.43 19.40 2.61
CA LEU A 190 15.74 18.63 1.59
C LEU A 190 16.39 17.24 1.45
N VAL A 191 15.65 16.21 1.82
CA VAL A 191 16.00 14.79 1.61
C VAL A 191 15.11 14.24 0.49
N ILE A 192 15.73 13.68 -0.55
CA ILE A 192 15.00 13.02 -1.64
C ILE A 192 15.14 11.52 -1.51
N THR A 193 14.02 10.81 -1.60
CA THR A 193 14.01 9.35 -1.67
C THR A 193 13.59 8.92 -3.08
N THR A 194 14.40 8.12 -3.76
CA THR A 194 14.19 7.69 -5.16
C THR A 194 14.40 6.19 -5.33
N THR A 195 14.07 5.68 -6.51
CA THR A 195 14.18 4.26 -6.87
C THR A 195 15.62 3.74 -6.78
N ARG A 196 15.78 2.54 -6.19
CA ARG A 196 17.05 1.79 -6.18
C ARG A 196 17.27 1.05 -7.50
N SER A 197 16.24 0.34 -7.97
CA SER A 197 16.38 -0.71 -8.97
C SER A 197 15.86 -0.31 -10.37
N HIS A 198 15.14 0.82 -10.47
CA HIS A 198 14.51 1.29 -11.72
C HIS A 198 14.93 2.72 -12.13
N SER A 199 16.17 3.13 -11.84
CA SER A 199 16.63 4.48 -12.22
C SER A 199 16.84 4.61 -13.74
N ASN A 200 16.70 5.83 -14.26
CA ASN A 200 16.98 6.17 -15.65
C ASN A 200 17.57 7.59 -15.76
N PRO A 201 18.11 7.99 -16.93
CA PRO A 201 18.75 9.30 -17.10
C PRO A 201 17.85 10.50 -16.77
N VAL A 202 16.53 10.39 -16.95
CA VAL A 202 15.56 11.45 -16.63
C VAL A 202 15.47 11.62 -15.11
N VAL A 203 15.43 10.52 -14.35
CA VAL A 203 15.45 10.55 -12.88
C VAL A 203 16.75 11.19 -12.38
N GLU A 204 17.90 10.83 -12.95
CA GLU A 204 19.19 11.41 -12.56
C GLU A 204 19.29 12.91 -12.83
N GLN A 205 18.78 13.36 -13.99
CA GLN A 205 18.73 14.79 -14.32
C GLN A 205 17.82 15.56 -13.37
N ALA A 206 16.64 15.02 -13.05
CA ALA A 206 15.74 15.63 -12.08
C ALA A 206 16.38 15.73 -10.68
N LEU A 207 17.11 14.70 -10.24
CA LEU A 207 17.82 14.73 -8.96
C LEU A 207 18.92 15.79 -8.92
N SER A 208 19.64 15.99 -10.03
CA SER A 208 20.75 16.94 -10.12
C SER A 208 20.33 18.40 -9.94
N VAL A 209 19.08 18.75 -10.29
CA VAL A 209 18.56 20.11 -10.16
C VAL A 209 17.87 20.39 -8.83
N MET A 210 17.53 19.35 -8.07
CA MET A 210 16.73 19.48 -6.85
C MET A 210 17.54 19.93 -5.62
N ASN A 211 18.85 20.15 -5.70
CA ASN A 211 19.72 20.61 -4.58
C ASN A 211 19.45 19.90 -3.24
N ALA A 212 19.26 18.58 -3.29
CA ALA A 212 19.03 17.78 -2.09
C ALA A 212 20.28 17.72 -1.22
N SER A 213 20.09 17.86 0.09
CA SER A 213 21.16 17.62 1.07
C SER A 213 21.48 16.14 1.23
N GLN A 214 20.51 15.27 0.92
CA GLN A 214 20.69 13.82 0.92
C GLN A 214 19.78 13.16 -0.13
N ILE A 215 20.32 12.16 -0.84
CA ILE A 215 19.55 11.30 -1.76
C ILE A 215 19.58 9.87 -1.23
N LEU A 216 18.41 9.33 -0.90
CA LEU A 216 18.21 7.96 -0.45
C LEU A 216 17.68 7.12 -1.61
N ARG A 217 18.41 6.09 -2.04
CA ARG A 217 17.98 5.17 -3.10
C ARG A 217 17.46 3.88 -2.49
N VAL A 218 16.14 3.68 -2.52
CA VAL A 218 15.47 2.55 -1.86
C VAL A 218 14.41 1.92 -2.78
N GLY A 219 14.21 0.61 -2.61
CA GLY A 219 13.13 -0.13 -3.25
C GLY A 219 11.77 0.13 -2.59
N GLY A 220 10.70 -0.32 -3.23
CA GLY A 220 9.32 -0.19 -2.74
C GLY A 220 8.76 1.24 -2.81
N ALA A 221 7.71 1.47 -3.58
CA ALA A 221 6.98 2.73 -3.60
C ALA A 221 6.41 3.09 -2.20
N GLY A 222 5.77 2.15 -1.51
CA GLY A 222 5.19 2.33 -0.18
C GLY A 222 6.24 2.61 0.90
N TYR A 223 7.42 1.99 0.82
CA TYR A 223 8.52 2.32 1.73
C TYR A 223 9.01 3.76 1.54
N LYS A 224 9.11 4.24 0.30
CA LYS A 224 9.49 5.65 0.03
C LYS A 224 8.52 6.63 0.68
N VAL A 225 7.22 6.35 0.62
CA VAL A 225 6.14 7.13 1.27
C VAL A 225 6.28 7.12 2.78
N CYS A 226 6.62 5.98 3.34
CA CYS A 226 6.78 5.78 4.78
C CYS A 226 8.13 6.29 5.33
N SER A 227 9.11 6.56 4.46
CA SER A 227 10.38 7.16 4.80
C SER A 227 10.16 8.64 5.19
N LYS A 228 11.01 9.19 6.06
CA LYS A 228 10.87 10.52 6.70
C LYS A 228 10.96 11.73 5.75
N SER A 229 10.45 11.64 4.52
CA SER A 229 10.54 12.68 3.50
C SER A 229 9.20 13.40 3.36
N TYR A 230 9.19 14.66 3.76
CA TYR A 230 8.01 15.52 3.91
C TYR A 230 7.55 16.15 2.59
N ARG A 231 8.10 15.68 1.47
CA ARG A 231 7.75 16.01 0.09
C ARG A 231 8.28 14.87 -0.78
N LEU A 232 7.41 13.94 -1.15
CA LEU A 232 7.79 12.79 -1.96
C LEU A 232 7.22 12.93 -3.36
N VAL A 233 8.11 12.85 -4.36
CA VAL A 233 7.75 12.68 -5.77
C VAL A 233 8.20 11.28 -6.16
N ILE A 234 7.26 10.34 -6.31
CA ILE A 234 7.53 8.99 -6.82
C ILE A 234 7.35 9.01 -8.33
N ILE A 235 8.42 8.73 -9.08
CA ILE A 235 8.39 8.51 -10.53
C ILE A 235 8.70 7.04 -10.77
N PHE A 236 7.77 6.29 -11.37
CA PHE A 236 7.98 4.94 -11.87
C PHE A 236 7.95 4.93 -13.40
N ALA A 237 8.81 4.11 -14.00
CA ALA A 237 8.81 3.90 -15.45
C ALA A 237 7.66 2.94 -15.83
N GLY A 238 6.74 3.39 -16.69
CA GLY A 238 5.74 2.54 -17.35
C GLY A 238 4.32 2.60 -16.77
N HIS A 239 4.16 2.51 -15.45
CA HIS A 239 2.87 2.65 -14.76
C HIS A 239 3.07 3.48 -13.50
N ILE A 240 2.34 4.59 -13.38
CA ILE A 240 2.58 5.57 -12.31
C ILE A 240 1.63 5.30 -11.14
N PHE A 241 2.18 4.76 -10.06
CA PHE A 241 1.61 4.77 -8.72
C PHE A 241 2.10 6.00 -7.98
N ILE A 242 1.32 7.09 -7.98
CA ILE A 242 1.62 8.24 -7.11
C ILE A 242 0.98 7.97 -5.76
N LEU A 243 1.79 7.56 -4.79
CA LEU A 243 1.52 7.80 -3.39
C LEU A 243 2.16 9.13 -2.99
N SER A 244 1.32 10.16 -2.80
CA SER A 244 1.73 11.41 -2.18
C SER A 244 1.21 11.43 -0.74
N LEU A 245 2.11 11.63 0.22
CA LEU A 245 1.76 12.14 1.56
C LEU A 245 2.01 13.65 1.51
N GLU A 246 1.07 14.42 0.97
CA GLU A 246 1.05 15.85 1.23
C GLU A 246 0.42 16.02 2.60
N ILE A 247 1.20 16.35 3.64
CA ILE A 247 0.60 16.90 4.85
C ILE A 247 0.06 18.29 4.46
N PRO A 248 -1.24 18.59 4.67
CA PRO A 248 -2.13 17.96 5.64
C PRO A 248 -3.21 17.03 5.04
N SER A 249 -3.08 16.58 3.80
CA SER A 249 -4.18 15.99 3.05
C SER A 249 -3.74 14.84 2.15
N PHE A 250 -3.99 13.62 2.64
CA PHE A 250 -4.47 12.50 1.82
C PHE A 250 -3.43 11.61 1.12
N ILE A 251 -3.61 10.28 1.23
CA ILE A 251 -2.89 9.26 0.43
C ILE A 251 -3.69 9.03 -0.85
N ARG A 252 -3.16 9.46 -2.00
CA ARG A 252 -3.67 9.05 -3.32
C ARG A 252 -2.96 7.78 -3.77
N ILE A 253 -3.68 6.88 -4.45
CA ILE A 253 -3.09 5.78 -5.22
C ILE A 253 -3.71 5.91 -6.61
N TYR A 254 -2.89 6.17 -7.62
CA TYR A 254 -3.35 6.28 -9.01
C TYR A 254 -3.00 5.01 -9.79
N TYR A 255 -3.87 4.61 -10.70
CA TYR A 255 -3.55 3.75 -11.83
C TYR A 255 -3.83 4.54 -13.11
N ARG A 256 -2.78 5.05 -13.76
CA ARG A 256 -2.93 5.73 -15.06
C ARG A 256 -1.69 5.49 -15.92
N THR A 257 -1.89 4.96 -17.13
CA THR A 257 -0.90 5.06 -18.21
C THR A 257 -0.80 6.54 -18.58
N ILE A 258 0.33 7.19 -18.28
CA ILE A 258 0.53 8.59 -18.65
C ILE A 258 0.98 8.66 -20.10
N TYR A 259 0.02 8.79 -21.01
CA TYR A 259 0.19 9.65 -22.17
C TYR A 259 -0.31 11.04 -21.76
N TYR A 260 0.51 12.07 -21.95
CA TYR A 260 0.26 13.50 -21.65
C TYR A 260 0.48 13.96 -20.20
N LEU A 261 1.74 14.33 -19.92
CA LEU A 261 2.08 15.39 -18.96
C LEU A 261 3.25 16.29 -19.47
N PHE A 262 3.46 16.32 -20.79
CA PHE A 262 4.39 17.23 -21.47
C PHE A 262 3.73 17.94 -22.67
N THR A 263 2.57 18.55 -22.43
CA THR A 263 2.04 19.65 -23.26
C THR A 263 1.37 20.67 -22.36
#